data_AF-A0A2N5TZC7-F1
#
_entry.id   AF-A0A2N5TZC7-F1
#
_cell.length_a   1.000
_cell.length_b   1.000
_cell.length_c   1.000
_cell.angle_alpha   90.00
_cell.angle_beta   90.00
_cell.angle_gamma   90.00
#
_symmetry.space_group_name_H-M   'P 1'
#
loop_
_entity.id
_entity.type
_entity.pdbx_description
1 polymer ?
#
loop_
_entity_poly.entity_id
_entity_poly.type
_entity_poly.pdbx_seq_one_letter_code
_entity_poly.pdbx_strand_id
1 'polypeptide(L)'
;MAFPWLSFPWISFSGLFIVIGLLAFHFRYRILAYLPPSFQSRFAQYAPVPDFESAQLAGFNSNEFNITSNLSQDDHRQLDIEEVRRIMLQKNCTFDEARLIRHQRHLKRNGIDPATGLPTDKKAITSLA
;
A
#
# COMPACT_ATOMS: atom_id res chain seq x y z
N MET A 1 30.54 23.99 39.67
CA MET A 1 29.11 24.28 39.94
C MET A 1 28.33 23.01 39.60
N ALA A 2 28.05 22.15 40.58
CA ALA A 2 27.29 20.93 40.37
C ALA A 2 25.79 21.27 40.39
N PHE A 3 25.07 20.95 39.32
CA PHE A 3 23.63 21.23 39.18
C PHE A 3 22.84 20.37 40.18
N PRO A 4 22.23 20.95 41.24
CA PRO A 4 21.68 20.19 42.36
C PRO A 4 20.36 19.45 42.05
N TRP A 5 19.77 19.68 40.86
CA TRP A 5 18.55 19.04 40.38
C TRP A 5 18.77 17.84 39.45
N LEU A 6 20.01 17.57 39.02
CA LEU A 6 20.37 16.30 38.37
C LEU A 6 20.69 15.26 39.45
N SER A 7 19.68 14.80 40.18
CA SER A 7 19.89 13.63 41.03
C SER A 7 20.08 12.39 40.14
N PHE A 8 21.17 11.64 40.40
CA PHE A 8 21.54 10.36 39.77
C PHE A 8 20.37 9.44 39.35
N PRO A 9 19.26 9.30 40.11
CA PRO A 9 18.08 8.55 39.66
C PRO A 9 17.51 9.02 38.32
N TRP A 10 17.42 10.31 38.03
CA TRP A 10 16.81 10.82 36.79
C TRP A 10 17.60 10.46 35.54
N ILE A 11 18.93 10.41 35.63
CA ILE A 11 19.81 9.97 34.55
C ILE A 11 19.64 8.47 34.29
N SER A 12 19.43 7.68 35.35
CA SER A 12 19.17 6.24 35.24
C SER A 12 17.79 5.96 34.63
N PHE A 13 16.76 6.72 35.03
CA PHE A 13 15.43 6.61 34.43
C PHE A 13 15.43 7.02 32.96
N SER A 14 16.06 8.14 32.61
CA SER A 14 16.12 8.58 31.21
C SER A 14 16.90 7.59 30.33
N GLY A 15 18.01 7.05 30.83
CA GLY A 15 18.75 5.98 30.17
C GLY A 15 17.91 4.71 29.96
N LEU A 16 17.16 4.29 30.98
CA LEU A 16 16.26 3.14 30.88
C LEU A 16 15.16 3.37 29.82
N PHE A 17 14.54 4.56 29.80
CA PHE A 17 13.53 4.90 28.79
C PHE A 17 14.10 4.89 27.37
N ILE A 18 15.33 5.39 27.17
CA ILE A 18 16.00 5.35 25.86
C ILE A 18 16.27 3.90 25.44
N VAL A 19 16.76 3.06 26.34
CA VAL A 19 17.03 1.64 26.06
C VAL A 19 15.74 0.89 25.73
N ILE A 20 14.66 1.13 26.48
CA ILE A 20 13.33 0.57 26.18
C ILE A 20 12.83 1.05 24.81
N GLY A 21 13.01 2.34 24.50
CA GLY A 21 12.66 2.90 23.19
C GLY A 21 13.44 2.26 22.04
N LEU A 22 14.75 2.04 22.21
CA LEU A 22 15.60 1.36 21.24
C LEU A 22 15.22 -0.11 21.07
N LEU A 23 14.90 -0.82 22.15
CA LEU A 23 14.41 -2.20 22.10
C LEU A 23 13.06 -2.27 21.40
N ALA A 24 12.12 -1.38 21.71
CA ALA A 24 10.84 -1.30 21.04
C ALA A 24 10.99 -0.96 19.55
N PHE A 25 11.93 -0.09 19.19
CA PHE A 25 12.26 0.21 17.80
C PHE A 25 12.88 -0.98 17.08
N HIS A 26 13.79 -1.69 17.73
CA HIS A 26 14.44 -2.88 17.16
C HIS A 26 13.43 -4.02 16.94
N PHE A 27 12.57 -4.27 17.93
CA PHE A 27 11.52 -5.30 17.89
C PHE A 27 10.21 -4.80 17.28
N ARG A 28 10.19 -3.62 16.64
CA ARG A 28 8.97 -2.98 16.13
C ARG A 28 8.13 -3.92 15.25
N TYR A 29 8.79 -4.69 14.39
CA TYR A 29 8.13 -5.62 13.49
C TYR A 29 7.46 -6.79 14.22
N ARG A 30 8.06 -7.27 15.32
CA ARG A 30 7.50 -8.36 16.13
C ARG A 30 6.36 -7.86 17.02
N ILE A 31 6.44 -6.63 17.52
CA ILE A 31 5.40 -5.99 18.33
C ILE A 31 4.17 -5.68 17.46
N LEU A 32 4.38 -5.18 16.24
CA LEU A 32 3.29 -4.88 15.29
C LEU A 32 2.40 -6.10 14.99
N ALA A 33 2.96 -7.31 14.96
CA ALA A 33 2.22 -8.54 14.67
C ALA A 33 1.14 -8.88 15.73
N TYR A 34 1.29 -8.42 16.97
CA TYR A 34 0.32 -8.65 18.06
C TYR A 34 -0.70 -7.52 18.21
N LEU A 35 -0.54 -6.40 17.49
CA LEU A 35 -1.49 -5.29 17.55
C LEU A 35 -2.74 -5.57 16.70
N PRO A 36 -3.89 -4.93 17.01
CA PRO A 36 -5.08 -5.03 16.17
C PRO A 36 -4.81 -4.54 14.73
N PRO A 37 -5.48 -5.12 13.70
CA PRO A 37 -5.24 -4.80 12.30
C PRO A 37 -5.47 -3.32 11.94
N SER A 38 -6.33 -2.63 12.69
CA SER A 38 -6.60 -1.18 12.55
C SER A 38 -5.38 -0.29 12.88
N PHE A 39 -4.48 -0.75 13.75
CA PHE A 39 -3.24 -0.05 14.07
C PHE A 39 -2.09 -0.51 13.19
N GLN A 40 -2.06 -1.80 12.82
CA GLN A 40 -1.05 -2.33 11.90
C GLN A 40 -1.03 -1.57 10.57
N SER A 41 -2.20 -1.28 9.99
CA SER A 41 -2.32 -0.58 8.70
C SER A 41 -1.72 0.85 8.70
N ARG A 42 -1.63 1.49 9.86
CA ARG A 42 -1.06 2.85 10.00
C ARG A 42 0.45 2.86 10.14
N PHE A 43 1.03 1.79 10.70
CA PHE A 43 2.45 1.69 11.03
C PHE A 43 3.23 0.71 10.15
N ALA A 44 2.54 -0.11 9.35
CA ALA A 44 3.17 -1.02 8.40
C ALA A 44 3.83 -0.22 7.27
N GLN A 45 5.16 -0.06 7.35
CA GLN A 45 5.97 0.13 6.15
C GLN A 45 5.87 -1.15 5.33
N TYR A 46 5.56 -1.00 4.04
CA TYR A 46 5.36 -2.03 3.04
C TYR A 46 6.19 -3.31 3.29
N ALA A 47 5.50 -4.40 3.59
CA ALA A 47 6.00 -5.74 3.31
C ALA A 47 5.36 -6.17 1.98
N PRO A 48 6.15 -6.62 0.99
CA PRO A 48 5.59 -7.23 -0.21
C PRO A 48 4.66 -8.34 0.25
N VAL A 49 3.39 -8.20 -0.11
CA VAL A 49 2.36 -9.15 0.29
C VAL A 49 2.61 -10.42 -0.51
N PRO A 50 3.12 -11.51 0.11
CA PRO A 50 3.45 -12.71 -0.62
C PRO A 50 2.22 -13.56 -0.94
N ASP A 51 1.07 -13.28 -0.30
CA ASP A 51 -0.07 -14.18 -0.28
C ASP A 51 -1.41 -13.47 -0.56
N PHE A 52 -2.21 -14.00 -1.48
CA PHE A 52 -3.42 -13.35 -2.00
C PHE A 52 -4.55 -13.28 -0.95
N GLU A 53 -4.57 -14.20 0.00
CA GLU A 53 -5.51 -14.16 1.15
C GLU A 53 -5.35 -12.86 1.94
N SER A 54 -4.09 -12.45 2.18
CA SER A 54 -3.82 -11.22 2.91
C SER A 54 -4.13 -9.95 2.10
N ALA A 55 -4.10 -10.02 0.76
CA ALA A 55 -4.60 -8.93 -0.10
C ALA A 55 -6.13 -8.81 -0.04
N GLN A 56 -6.84 -9.94 0.03
CA GLN A 56 -8.29 -9.96 0.22
C GLN A 56 -8.66 -9.36 1.58
N LEU A 57 -7.97 -9.76 2.66
CA LEU A 57 -8.13 -9.19 3.99
C LEU A 57 -7.77 -7.69 4.05
N ALA A 58 -6.86 -7.24 3.19
CA ALA A 58 -6.51 -5.82 3.05
C ALA A 58 -7.52 -5.00 2.23
N GLY A 59 -8.62 -5.61 1.76
CA GLY A 59 -9.70 -4.93 1.05
C GLY A 59 -9.45 -4.71 -0.45
N PHE A 60 -8.54 -5.49 -1.06
CA PHE A 60 -8.32 -5.47 -2.51
C PHE A 60 -9.29 -6.42 -3.25
N ASN A 61 -10.58 -6.35 -2.92
CA ASN A 61 -11.65 -7.05 -3.63
C ASN A 61 -12.85 -6.11 -3.85
N SER A 62 -13.72 -6.45 -4.79
CA SER A 62 -15.04 -5.83 -4.93
C SER A 62 -16.08 -6.85 -5.38
N ASN A 63 -17.37 -6.51 -5.32
CA ASN A 63 -18.45 -7.39 -5.75
C ASN A 63 -18.31 -7.83 -7.21
N GLU A 64 -17.79 -6.95 -8.07
CA GLU A 64 -17.59 -7.22 -9.50
C GLU A 64 -16.19 -7.80 -9.81
N PHE A 65 -15.27 -7.75 -8.84
CA PHE A 65 -13.91 -8.23 -9.03
C PHE A 65 -13.46 -9.12 -7.88
N ASN A 66 -13.54 -10.42 -8.14
CA ASN A 66 -13.07 -11.45 -7.23
C ASN A 66 -11.79 -12.11 -7.80
N ILE A 67 -10.72 -12.11 -7.01
CA ILE A 67 -9.41 -12.62 -7.40
C ILE A 67 -9.31 -14.14 -7.13
N THR A 68 -10.26 -14.71 -6.39
CA THR A 68 -10.22 -16.12 -5.97
C THR A 68 -10.36 -17.11 -7.12
N SER A 69 -11.04 -16.75 -8.22
CA SER A 69 -11.22 -17.64 -9.38
C SER A 69 -9.95 -17.81 -10.21
N ASN A 70 -9.04 -16.83 -10.20
CA ASN A 70 -7.79 -16.92 -10.96
C ASN A 70 -6.82 -17.94 -10.35
N LEU A 71 -6.97 -18.23 -9.04
CA LEU A 71 -6.15 -19.18 -8.30
C LEU A 71 -6.36 -20.63 -8.76
N SER A 72 -7.58 -21.01 -9.14
CA SER A 72 -7.88 -22.36 -9.60
C SER A 72 -7.37 -22.64 -11.01
N GLN A 73 -6.98 -21.60 -11.76
CA GLN A 73 -6.57 -21.68 -13.15
C GLN A 73 -5.07 -21.46 -13.40
N ASP A 74 -4.25 -21.34 -12.34
CA ASP A 74 -2.79 -21.08 -12.44
C ASP A 74 -2.46 -19.86 -13.35
N ASP A 75 -3.31 -18.83 -13.28
CA ASP A 75 -3.16 -17.64 -14.11
C ASP A 75 -2.22 -16.64 -13.45
N HIS A 76 -1.02 -16.48 -14.03
CA HIS A 76 0.02 -15.57 -13.53
C HIS A 76 -0.24 -14.08 -13.80
N ARG A 77 -1.38 -13.71 -14.42
CA ARG A 77 -1.73 -12.30 -14.64
C ARG A 77 -2.05 -11.61 -13.31
N GLN A 78 -1.03 -11.02 -12.70
CA GLN A 78 -1.15 -10.36 -11.40
C GLN A 78 -1.51 -8.87 -11.55
N LEU A 79 -2.54 -8.44 -10.81
CA LEU A 79 -2.81 -7.01 -10.59
C LEU A 79 -1.66 -6.45 -9.75
N ASP A 80 -1.00 -5.38 -10.21
CA ASP A 80 0.00 -4.70 -9.40
C ASP A 80 -0.70 -3.86 -8.31
N ILE A 81 -0.81 -4.50 -7.15
CA ILE A 81 -1.50 -4.05 -5.94
C ILE A 81 -0.85 -2.78 -5.38
N GLU A 82 0.45 -2.58 -5.59
CA GLU A 82 1.20 -1.48 -5.00
C GLU A 82 0.80 -0.14 -5.61
N GLU A 83 0.70 -0.07 -6.94
CA GLU A 83 0.22 1.15 -7.61
C GLU A 83 -1.27 1.41 -7.31
N VAL A 84 -2.11 0.38 -7.19
CA VAL A 84 -3.54 0.54 -6.82
C VAL A 84 -3.65 1.12 -5.41
N ARG A 85 -2.94 0.55 -4.43
CA ARG A 85 -2.92 1.08 -3.06
C ARG A 85 -2.42 2.52 -3.01
N ARG A 86 -1.36 2.84 -3.76
CA ARG A 86 -0.84 4.21 -3.85
C ARG A 86 -1.90 5.17 -4.37
N ILE A 87 -2.68 4.78 -5.38
CA ILE A 87 -3.78 5.60 -5.89
C ILE A 87 -4.87 5.77 -4.83
N MET A 88 -5.26 4.68 -4.14
CA MET A 88 -6.24 4.75 -3.05
C MET A 88 -5.80 5.72 -1.95
N LEU A 89 -4.52 5.68 -1.54
CA LEU A 89 -3.98 6.60 -0.53
C LEU A 89 -3.88 8.05 -1.03
N GLN A 90 -3.47 8.26 -2.28
CA GLN A 90 -3.30 9.60 -2.85
C GLN A 90 -4.63 10.29 -3.17
N LYS A 91 -5.65 9.52 -3.57
CA LYS A 91 -6.94 10.02 -4.04
C LYS A 91 -8.08 9.77 -3.06
N ASN A 92 -7.80 9.07 -1.96
CA ASN A 92 -8.78 8.64 -0.96
C ASN A 92 -10.02 8.01 -1.61
N CYS A 93 -9.78 7.10 -2.55
CA CYS A 93 -10.82 6.47 -3.37
C CYS A 93 -10.92 4.96 -3.11
N THR A 94 -12.01 4.37 -3.56
CA THR A 94 -12.28 2.94 -3.43
C THR A 94 -11.39 2.11 -4.35
N PHE A 95 -11.34 0.80 -4.13
CA PHE A 95 -10.53 -0.13 -4.93
C PHE A 95 -10.87 -0.08 -6.43
N ASP A 96 -12.16 -0.06 -6.79
CA ASP A 96 -12.59 -0.04 -8.19
C ASP A 96 -12.24 1.30 -8.86
N GLU A 97 -12.42 2.42 -8.16
CA GLU A 97 -12.01 3.73 -8.67
C GLU A 97 -10.49 3.81 -8.86
N ALA A 98 -9.73 3.26 -7.92
CA ALA A 98 -8.27 3.19 -8.04
C ALA A 98 -7.82 2.33 -9.22
N ARG A 99 -8.51 1.22 -9.48
CA ARG A 99 -8.27 0.38 -10.67
C ARG A 99 -8.60 1.11 -11.97
N LEU A 100 -9.70 1.85 -12.01
CA LEU A 100 -10.07 2.67 -13.16
C LEU A 100 -9.01 3.74 -13.45
N ILE A 101 -8.57 4.46 -12.42
CA ILE A 101 -7.53 5.50 -12.53
C ILE A 101 -6.21 4.88 -13.01
N ARG A 102 -5.81 3.73 -12.46
CA ARG A 102 -4.63 2.99 -12.93
C ARG A 102 -4.73 2.68 -14.42
N HIS A 103 -5.87 2.15 -14.86
CA HIS A 103 -6.11 1.79 -16.25
C HIS A 103 -6.03 3.02 -17.16
N GLN A 104 -6.69 4.12 -16.80
CA GLN A 104 -6.64 5.38 -17.53
C GLN A 104 -5.21 5.93 -17.65
N ARG A 105 -4.40 5.84 -16.59
CA ARG A 105 -2.97 6.20 -16.63
C ARG A 105 -2.17 5.31 -17.57
N HIS A 106 -2.50 4.02 -17.62
CA HIS A 106 -1.85 3.09 -18.53
C HIS A 106 -2.19 3.41 -19.99
N LEU A 107 -3.46 3.68 -20.31
CA LEU A 107 -3.88 4.11 -21.65
C LEU A 107 -3.17 5.40 -22.08
N LYS A 108 -3.19 6.42 -21.22
CA LYS A 108 -2.56 7.71 -21.51
C LYS A 108 -1.05 7.59 -21.75
N ARG A 109 -0.36 6.73 -20.99
CA ARG A 109 1.08 6.46 -21.19
C ARG A 109 1.38 5.81 -22.54
N ASN A 110 0.44 5.04 -23.08
CA ASN A 110 0.56 4.39 -24.38
C ASN A 110 -0.05 5.21 -25.54
N GLY A 111 -0.33 6.50 -25.32
CA GLY A 111 -0.86 7.38 -26.36
C GLY A 111 -2.30 7.04 -26.75
N ILE A 112 -3.10 6.46 -25.84
CA ILE A 112 -4.53 6.22 -26.02
C ILE A 112 -5.28 7.20 -25.12
N ASP A 113 -6.30 7.86 -25.67
CA ASP A 113 -7.15 8.74 -24.88
C ASP A 113 -8.02 7.92 -23.92
N PRO A 114 -7.91 8.11 -22.59
CA PRO A 114 -8.67 7.34 -21.61
C PRO A 114 -10.19 7.56 -21.65
N ALA A 115 -10.68 8.65 -22.25
CA ALA A 115 -12.11 8.92 -22.35
C ALA A 115 -12.73 8.27 -23.59
N THR A 116 -12.10 8.42 -24.75
CA THR A 116 -12.62 7.89 -26.03
C THR A 116 -12.12 6.48 -26.36
N GLY A 117 -11.00 6.04 -25.77
CA GLY A 117 -10.33 4.79 -26.10
C GLY A 117 -9.59 4.82 -27.44
N LEU A 118 -9.54 5.97 -28.11
CA LEU A 118 -8.90 6.12 -29.42
C LEU A 118 -7.41 6.45 -29.28
N PRO A 119 -6.57 6.06 -30.27
CA PRO A 119 -5.20 6.54 -30.35
C PRO A 119 -5.17 8.07 -30.43
N THR A 120 -4.21 8.67 -29.72
CA THR A 120 -3.94 10.12 -29.77
C THR A 120 -3.10 10.49 -31.00
N ASP A 121 -2.56 9.49 -31.71
CA ASP A 121 -1.80 9.69 -32.94
C ASP A 121 -2.73 10.13 -34.08
N LYS A 122 -2.42 11.28 -34.69
CA LYS A 122 -3.14 11.84 -35.84
C LYS A 122 -3.03 10.97 -37.09
N LYS A 123 -2.03 10.09 -37.15
CA LYS A 123 -1.84 9.15 -38.27
C LYS A 123 -2.58 7.84 -38.08
N ALA A 124 -3.19 7.61 -36.91
CA ALA A 124 -3.96 6.40 -36.68
C ALA A 124 -5.22 6.41 -37.55
N ILE A 125 -5.34 5.42 -38.44
CA ILE A 125 -6.54 5.21 -39.24
C ILE A 125 -7.57 4.52 -38.34
N THR A 126 -8.59 5.26 -37.91
CA THR A 126 -9.63 4.78 -36.99
C THR A 126 -10.90 4.33 -37.70
N SER A 127 -11.08 4.68 -38.97
CA SER A 127 -12.13 4.14 -39.85
C SER A 127 -11.59 3.90 -41.25
N LEU A 128 -12.07 2.84 -41.89
CA LEU A 128 -11.92 2.63 -43.33
C LEU A 128 -13.22 3.12 -43.97
N ALA A 129 -13.11 4.08 -44.89
CA ALA A 129 -14.21 4.56 -45.71
C ALA A 129 -14.55 3.53 -46.80
#